data_AF-A0A383BW47-F1
#
_entry.id   AF-A0A383BW47-F1
#
_cell.length_a   1.000
_cell.length_b   1.000
_cell.length_c   1.000
_cell.angle_alpha   90.00
_cell.angle_beta   90.00
_cell.angle_gamma   90.00
#
_symmetry.space_group_name_H-M   'P 1'
#
loop_
_entity.id
_entity.type
_entity.pdbx_description
1 polymer ?
#
loop_
_entity_poly.entity_id
_entity_poly.type
_entity_poly.pdbx_seq_one_letter_code
_entity_poly.pdbx_strand_id
1 'polypeptide(L)'
;VDAAEGYARLLEGGGKMFVTLAGAMSTAELGLSLAEMIRRDKVHGICCTGANLEEDLYNLVAHEFYERVPHYRDLSPKDEQALLDRQLNRVTDTCIPEEEAIRRLESKILPRWHATAIAG
;
A
#
# COMPACT_ATOMS: atom_id res chain seq x y z
N VAL A 1 23.73 4.13 8.66
CA VAL A 1 23.55 3.90 10.12
C VAL A 1 23.03 5.16 10.79
N ASP A 2 23.56 6.33 10.43
CA ASP A 2 23.22 7.65 10.98
C ASP A 2 21.71 7.95 11.08
N ALA A 3 20.92 7.60 10.07
CA ALA A 3 19.47 7.80 10.09
C ALA A 3 18.79 7.01 11.22
N ALA A 4 19.21 5.76 11.46
CA ALA A 4 18.66 4.93 12.52
C ALA A 4 19.08 5.46 13.91
N GLU A 5 20.33 5.89 14.06
CA GLU A 5 20.81 6.51 15.30
C GLU A 5 20.15 7.85 15.59
N GLY A 6 19.93 8.67 14.57
CA GLY A 6 19.21 9.95 14.69
C GLY A 6 17.75 9.72 15.09
N TYR A 7 17.10 8.71 14.50
CA TYR A 7 15.76 8.29 14.89
C TYR A 7 15.71 7.85 16.36
N ALA A 8 16.66 7.01 16.81
CA ALA A 8 16.73 6.56 18.20
C ALA A 8 16.89 7.74 19.17
N ARG A 9 17.85 8.65 18.88
CA ARG A 9 18.08 9.86 19.68
C ARG A 9 16.85 10.77 19.76
N LEU A 10 16.10 10.93 18.65
CA LEU A 10 14.86 11.69 18.65
C LEU A 10 13.85 11.11 19.66
N LEU A 11 13.64 9.79 19.63
CA LEU A 11 12.68 9.13 20.51
C LEU A 11 13.13 9.12 21.97
N GLU A 12 14.41 8.82 22.23
CA GLU A 12 15.00 8.85 23.58
C GLU A 12 14.91 10.25 24.21
N GLY A 13 14.99 11.30 23.39
CA GLY A 13 14.76 12.68 23.79
C GLY A 13 13.29 13.09 23.97
N GLY A 14 12.34 12.16 23.85
CA GLY A 14 10.90 12.43 23.95
C GLY A 14 10.30 13.12 22.71
N GLY A 15 11.04 13.15 21.59
CA GLY A 15 10.58 13.69 20.32
C GLY A 15 9.57 12.78 19.62
N LYS A 16 8.79 13.36 18.70
CA LYS A 16 7.77 12.64 17.92
C LYS A 16 8.21 12.49 16.47
N MET A 17 8.05 11.28 15.95
CA MET A 17 8.36 10.95 14.56
C MET A 17 7.16 11.17 13.64
N PHE A 18 7.36 11.97 12.60
CA PHE A 18 6.41 12.17 11.50
C PHE A 18 6.99 11.57 10.21
N VAL A 19 6.26 10.67 9.57
CA VAL A 19 6.72 9.93 8.39
C VAL A 19 5.96 10.39 7.16
N THR A 20 6.67 10.66 6.07
CA THR A 20 6.08 10.94 4.75
C THR A 20 6.33 9.76 3.81
N LEU A 21 5.29 9.24 3.17
CA LEU A 21 5.36 8.06 2.31
C LEU A 21 5.00 8.38 0.85
N ALA A 22 5.75 7.78 -0.07
CA ALA A 22 5.41 7.75 -1.48
C ALA A 22 4.35 6.66 -1.78
N GLY A 23 3.63 6.80 -2.90
CA GLY A 23 2.46 5.97 -3.20
C GLY A 23 2.73 4.46 -3.23
N ALA A 24 3.80 4.01 -3.90
CA ALA A 24 4.07 2.58 -4.06
C ALA A 24 4.58 1.86 -2.80
N MET A 25 4.76 2.56 -1.67
CA MET A 25 5.38 1.97 -0.47
C MET A 25 4.49 0.92 0.23
N SER A 26 3.17 0.99 0.06
CA SER A 26 2.20 -0.02 0.53
C SER A 26 2.34 -1.32 -0.26
N THR A 27 2.39 -1.22 -1.59
CA THR A 27 2.64 -2.40 -2.45
C THR A 27 4.03 -2.99 -2.23
N ALA A 28 5.03 -2.16 -1.91
CA ALA A 28 6.35 -2.62 -1.48
C ALA A 28 6.39 -3.21 -0.05
N GLU A 29 5.22 -3.35 0.59
CA GLU A 29 5.04 -4.00 1.90
C GLU A 29 5.73 -3.30 3.06
N LEU A 30 6.04 -2.00 2.92
CA LEU A 30 6.59 -1.21 4.03
C LEU A 30 5.64 -1.21 5.23
N GLY A 31 4.33 -1.38 4.98
CA GLY A 31 3.28 -1.55 6.00
C GLY A 31 3.61 -2.59 7.06
N LEU A 32 4.30 -3.69 6.71
CA LEU A 32 4.67 -4.74 7.67
C LEU A 32 5.57 -4.21 8.79
N SER A 33 6.63 -3.49 8.41
CA SER A 33 7.57 -2.90 9.37
C SER A 33 6.99 -1.64 10.01
N LEU A 34 6.30 -0.82 9.22
CA LEU A 34 5.73 0.43 9.70
C LEU A 34 4.62 0.20 10.73
N ALA A 35 3.77 -0.81 10.54
CA ALA A 35 2.72 -1.17 11.49
C ALA A 35 3.30 -1.57 12.85
N GLU A 36 4.41 -2.29 12.89
CA GLU A 36 5.10 -2.60 14.15
C GLU A 36 5.64 -1.34 14.82
N MET A 37 6.24 -0.43 14.04
CA MET A 37 6.75 0.84 14.56
C MET A 37 5.62 1.72 15.14
N ILE A 38 4.44 1.74 14.51
CA ILE A 38 3.25 2.42 15.04
C ILE A 38 2.80 1.76 16.35
N ARG A 39 2.65 0.42 16.39
CA ARG A 39 2.22 -0.31 17.60
C ARG A 39 3.18 -0.13 18.78
N ARG A 40 4.46 0.12 18.51
CA ARG A 40 5.50 0.40 19.51
C ARG A 40 5.63 1.88 19.89
N ASP A 41 4.70 2.73 19.48
CA ASP A 41 4.72 4.17 19.73
C ASP A 41 5.98 4.87 19.20
N LYS A 42 6.52 4.38 18.08
CA LYS A 42 7.72 4.94 17.44
C LYS A 42 7.37 5.90 16.30
N VAL A 43 6.20 5.75 15.69
CA VAL A 43 5.68 6.65 14.64
C VAL A 43 4.41 7.32 15.13
N HIS A 44 4.36 8.65 15.07
CA HIS A 44 3.34 9.47 15.71
C HIS A 44 2.44 10.21 14.72
N GLY A 45 2.89 10.33 13.47
CA GLY A 45 2.10 10.91 12.39
C GLY A 45 2.59 10.40 11.04
N ILE A 46 1.65 10.25 10.10
CA ILE A 46 1.92 9.79 8.74
C ILE A 46 1.25 10.74 7.76
N CYS A 47 2.00 11.20 6.78
CA CYS A 47 1.49 11.82 5.57
C CYS A 47 1.76 10.87 4.39
N CYS A 48 0.73 10.51 3.66
CA CYS A 48 0.81 9.54 2.58
C CYS A 48 -0.21 9.89 1.49
N THR A 49 -0.13 9.22 0.34
CA THR A 49 -1.13 9.36 -0.72
C THR A 49 -2.31 8.42 -0.45
N GLY A 50 -3.44 8.64 -1.13
CA GLY A 50 -4.60 7.73 -1.03
C GLY A 50 -4.25 6.27 -1.39
N ALA A 51 -3.33 6.06 -2.34
CA ALA A 51 -2.87 4.73 -2.74
C ALA A 51 -2.31 3.92 -1.56
N ASN A 52 -1.63 4.57 -0.60
CA ASN A 52 -1.10 3.85 0.56
C ASN A 52 -2.20 3.28 1.46
N LEU A 53 -3.35 3.94 1.54
CA LEU A 53 -4.48 3.46 2.33
C LEU A 53 -5.27 2.37 1.57
N GLU A 54 -5.48 2.56 0.27
CA GLU A 54 -6.22 1.63 -0.56
C GLU A 54 -5.46 0.32 -0.80
N GLU A 55 -4.17 0.40 -1.16
CA GLU A 55 -3.37 -0.79 -1.49
C GLU A 55 -2.98 -1.62 -0.27
N ASP A 56 -2.87 -1.02 0.92
CA ASP A 56 -2.68 -1.77 2.17
C ASP A 56 -3.91 -2.62 2.49
N LEU A 57 -5.12 -2.10 2.20
CA LEU A 57 -6.36 -2.89 2.28
C LEU A 57 -6.43 -3.97 1.20
N TYR A 58 -5.99 -3.69 -0.03
CA TYR A 58 -5.89 -4.71 -1.09
C TYR A 58 -4.96 -5.84 -0.70
N ASN A 59 -3.79 -5.53 -0.14
CA ASN A 59 -2.85 -6.53 0.36
C ASN A 59 -3.53 -7.40 1.43
N LEU A 60 -4.21 -6.79 2.41
CA LEU A 60 -4.92 -7.53 3.45
C LEU A 60 -5.95 -8.54 2.92
N VAL A 61 -6.67 -8.23 1.83
CA VAL A 61 -7.76 -9.09 1.32
C VAL A 61 -7.33 -10.06 0.22
N ALA A 62 -6.26 -9.76 -0.49
CA ALA A 62 -5.92 -10.44 -1.74
C ALA A 62 -4.43 -10.77 -1.94
N HIS A 63 -3.57 -10.56 -0.94
CA HIS A 63 -2.12 -10.77 -1.08
C HIS A 63 -1.74 -12.17 -1.64
N GLU A 64 -2.47 -13.22 -1.28
CA GLU A 64 -2.23 -14.59 -1.80
C GLU A 64 -2.42 -14.73 -3.32
N PHE A 65 -3.11 -13.78 -3.96
CA PHE A 65 -3.36 -13.75 -5.40
C PHE A 65 -2.41 -12.82 -6.16
N TYR A 66 -1.45 -12.18 -5.48
CA TYR A 66 -0.54 -11.25 -6.13
C TYR A 66 0.47 -12.00 -7.00
N GLU A 67 0.79 -11.40 -8.15
CA GLU A 67 1.79 -11.95 -9.08
C GLU A 67 3.03 -11.07 -9.11
N ARG A 68 4.21 -11.69 -9.16
CA ARG A 68 5.47 -10.96 -9.32
C ARG A 68 5.94 -10.98 -10.76
N VAL A 69 6.47 -9.84 -11.21
CA VAL A 69 7.04 -9.65 -12.55
C VAL A 69 8.50 -9.20 -12.38
N PRO A 70 9.46 -10.13 -12.22
CA PRO A 70 10.86 -9.79 -11.93
C PRO A 70 11.54 -8.91 -12.99
N HIS A 71 11.10 -9.02 -14.25
CA HIS A 71 11.63 -8.28 -15.40
C HIS A 71 10.76 -7.08 -15.81
N TYR A 72 10.00 -6.50 -14.87
CA TYR A 72 9.01 -5.44 -15.16
C TYR A 72 9.54 -4.20 -15.90
N ARG A 73 10.86 -3.98 -15.91
CA ARG A 73 11.49 -2.85 -16.61
C ARG A 73 11.62 -3.08 -18.12
N ASP A 74 11.57 -4.33 -18.55
CA ASP A 74 11.88 -4.75 -19.93
C ASP A 74 10.66 -5.40 -20.63
N LEU A 75 9.44 -5.13 -20.13
CA LEU A 75 8.21 -5.67 -20.72
C LEU A 75 8.00 -5.12 -22.14
N SER A 76 7.69 -6.01 -23.06
CA SER A 76 7.23 -5.61 -24.39
C SER A 76 5.77 -5.13 -24.33
N PRO A 77 5.29 -4.37 -25.32
CA PRO A 77 3.88 -4.00 -25.41
C PRO A 77 2.93 -5.21 -25.38
N LYS A 78 3.38 -6.37 -25.90
CA LYS A 78 2.60 -7.62 -25.87
C LYS A 78 2.51 -8.19 -24.46
N ASP A 79 3.56 -8.07 -23.65
CA ASP A 79 3.56 -8.54 -22.26
C ASP A 79 2.65 -7.66 -21.40
N GLU A 80 2.66 -6.34 -21.61
CA GLU A 80 1.73 -5.41 -20.95
C GLU A 80 0.28 -5.71 -21.34
N GLN A 81 0.02 -6.02 -22.61
CA GLN A 81 -1.31 -6.44 -23.06
C GLN A 81 -1.74 -7.74 -22.38
N ALA A 82 -0.83 -8.71 -22.22
CA ALA A 82 -1.14 -9.96 -21.54
C ALA A 82 -1.49 -9.75 -20.06
N LEU A 83 -0.88 -8.77 -19.37
CA LEU A 83 -1.27 -8.38 -18.02
C LEU A 83 -2.67 -7.75 -18.00
N LEU A 84 -2.96 -6.87 -18.95
CA LEU A 84 -4.26 -6.22 -19.10
C LEU A 84 -5.39 -7.25 -19.36
N ASP A 85 -5.16 -8.19 -20.28
CA ASP A 85 -6.13 -9.24 -20.63
C ASP A 85 -6.47 -10.14 -19.43
N ARG A 86 -5.56 -10.21 -18.45
CA ARG A 86 -5.71 -10.95 -17.19
C ARG A 86 -6.19 -10.07 -16.03
N GLN A 87 -6.46 -8.78 -16.29
CA GLN A 87 -6.86 -7.77 -15.30
C GLN A 87 -5.89 -7.66 -14.11
N LEU A 88 -4.58 -7.71 -14.42
CA LEU A 88 -3.51 -7.56 -13.44
C LEU A 88 -2.99 -6.12 -13.45
N ASN A 89 -3.40 -5.32 -12.46
CA ASN A 89 -2.91 -3.95 -12.29
C ASN A 89 -1.49 -3.98 -11.73
N ARG A 90 -0.53 -3.40 -12.45
CA ARG A 90 0.89 -3.50 -12.08
C ARG A 90 1.41 -2.24 -11.40
N VAL A 91 2.07 -2.43 -10.26
CA VAL A 91 2.91 -1.44 -9.57
C VAL A 91 4.32 -2.04 -9.51
N THR A 92 5.25 -1.43 -10.26
CA THR A 92 6.61 -1.96 -10.46
C THR A 92 6.60 -3.43 -10.89
N ASP A 93 7.07 -4.32 -10.02
CA ASP A 93 7.23 -5.75 -10.17
C ASP A 93 6.14 -6.55 -9.45
N THR A 94 5.09 -5.89 -8.98
CA THR A 94 3.96 -6.52 -8.29
C THR A 94 2.67 -6.24 -9.03
N CYS A 95 1.90 -7.30 -9.29
CA CYS A 95 0.62 -7.27 -9.97
C CYS A 95 -0.49 -7.57 -8.97
N ILE A 96 -1.48 -6.69 -8.93
CA ILE A 96 -2.65 -6.72 -8.07
C ILE A 96 -3.85 -7.16 -8.93
N PRO A 97 -4.46 -8.33 -8.65
CA PRO A 97 -5.62 -8.81 -9.41
C PRO A 97 -6.86 -7.97 -9.09
N GLU A 98 -7.49 -7.41 -10.14
CA GLU A 98 -8.62 -6.49 -9.99
C GLU A 98 -9.81 -7.11 -9.24
N GLU A 99 -10.20 -8.34 -9.60
CA GLU A 99 -11.37 -9.01 -9.01
C GLU A 99 -11.18 -9.34 -7.53
N GLU A 100 -10.05 -9.95 -7.19
CA GLU A 100 -9.77 -10.41 -5.82
C GLU A 100 -9.50 -9.25 -4.86
N ALA A 101 -8.95 -8.14 -5.34
CA ALA A 101 -8.63 -6.97 -4.54
C ALA A 101 -9.69 -5.86 -4.64
N ILE A 102 -9.76 -5.21 -5.81
CA ILE A 102 -10.49 -3.96 -6.01
C ILE A 102 -11.99 -4.21 -6.00
N ARG A 103 -12.50 -5.14 -6.82
CA ARG A 103 -13.93 -5.43 -6.91
C ARG A 103 -14.47 -6.03 -5.62
N ARG A 104 -13.69 -6.93 -5.00
CA ARG A 104 -14.01 -7.48 -3.68
C ARG A 104 -14.18 -6.39 -2.63
N LEU A 105 -13.24 -5.45 -2.55
CA LEU A 105 -13.31 -4.35 -1.58
C LEU A 105 -14.41 -3.34 -1.93
N GLU A 106 -14.53 -2.96 -3.20
CA GLU A 106 -15.56 -2.06 -3.74
C GLU A 106 -16.96 -2.54 -3.33
N SER A 107 -17.25 -3.83 -3.49
CA SER A 107 -18.54 -4.43 -3.12
C SER A 107 -18.95 -4.20 -1.65
N LYS A 108 -17.97 -3.94 -0.77
CA LYS A 108 -18.19 -3.65 0.65
C LYS A 108 -18.20 -2.15 0.91
N ILE A 109 -17.30 -1.40 0.29
CA ILE A 109 -17.12 0.02 0.60
C ILE A 109 -18.18 0.88 -0.07
N LEU A 110 -18.48 0.65 -1.35
CA LEU A 110 -19.34 1.51 -2.16
C LEU A 110 -20.76 1.69 -1.57
N PRO A 111 -21.45 0.64 -1.08
CA PRO A 111 -22.76 0.81 -0.45
C PRO A 111 -22.71 1.69 0.81
N ARG A 112 -21.62 1.62 1.58
CA ARG A 112 -21.43 2.42 2.81
C ARG A 112 -21.22 3.88 2.46
N TRP A 113 -20.39 4.16 1.45
CA TRP A 113 -20.19 5.53 0.97
C TRP A 113 -21.49 6.14 0.44
N HIS A 114 -22.29 5.39 -0.33
CA HIS A 114 -23.60 5.88 -0.77
C HIS A 114 -24.54 6.17 0.41
N ALA A 115 -24.60 5.27 1.39
CA ALA A 115 -25.43 5.48 2.58
C ALA A 115 -25.00 6.73 3.36
N THR A 116 -23.70 6.94 3.57
CA THR A 116 -23.17 8.13 4.26
C THR A 116 -23.41 9.40 3.45
N ALA A 117 -23.17 9.38 2.14
CA ALA A 117 -23.39 10.55 1.28
C ALA A 117 -24.86 11.01 1.27
N ILE A 118 -25.81 10.08 1.41
CA ILE A 118 -27.24 10.40 1.54
C ILE A 118 -27.58 10.93 2.95
N ALA A 119 -26.86 10.49 3.98
CA ALA A 119 -27.13 10.84 5.37
C ALA A 119 -26.70 12.26 5.77
N GLY A 120 -25.81 12.90 4.98
CA GLY A 120 -25.25 14.24 5.27
C GLY A 120 -24.09 14.21 6.25
#